data_AF-A0A1E3WFY0-F1
#
_entry.id   AF-A0A1E3WFY0-F1
#
_cell.length_a   1.000
_cell.length_b   1.000
_cell.length_c   1.000
_cell.angle_alpha   90.00
_cell.angle_beta   90.00
_cell.angle_gamma   90.00
#
_symmetry.space_group_name_H-M   'P 1'
#
loop_
_entity.id
_entity.type
_entity.pdbx_description
1 polymer ?
#
loop_
_entity_poly.entity_id
_entity_poly.type
_entity_poly.pdbx_seq_one_letter_code
_entity_poly.pdbx_strand_id
1 'polypeptide(L)' 'MVIEFSNGKIIATPHELVVKVNGPHMITLQAQSDAVQLIGRGANVIAVHSSEAKWSIKLDDEQQLIDLASQLGIAIQ' A
#
# COMPACT_ATOMS: atom_id res chain seq x y z
N MET A 1 6.00 -3.02 9.70
CA MET A 1 7.08 -2.37 8.93
C MET A 1 6.68 -0.95 8.55
N VAL A 2 7.67 -0.06 8.37
CA VAL A 2 7.49 1.27 7.77
C VAL A 2 8.26 1.31 6.45
N ILE A 3 7.62 1.74 5.37
CA ILE A 3 8.24 1.96 4.06
C ILE A 3 8.07 3.43 3.70
N GLU A 4 9.16 4.10 3.38
CA GLU A 4 9.12 5.45 2.83
C GLU A 4 9.03 5.38 1.30
N PHE A 5 8.24 6.27 0.73
CA PHE A 5 8.14 6.46 -0.71
C PHE A 5 7.98 7.96 -1.03
N SER A 6 8.15 8.35 -2.29
CA SER A 6 8.19 9.76 -2.70
C SER A 6 6.98 10.58 -2.25
N ASN A 7 5.80 9.96 -2.13
CA ASN A 7 4.57 10.63 -1.73
C ASN A 7 4.20 10.42 -0.25
N GLY A 8 5.07 9.82 0.58
CA GLY A 8 4.81 9.68 2.01
C GLY A 8 5.42 8.43 2.63
N LYS A 9 4.63 7.78 3.48
CA LYS A 9 5.04 6.53 4.13
C LYS A 9 3.90 5.56 4.30
N ILE A 10 4.26 4.30 4.36
CA ILE A 10 3.37 3.17 4.49
C ILE A 10 3.73 2.44 5.77
N ILE A 11 2.73 2.17 6.59
CA ILE A 11 2.84 1.39 7.82
C ILE A 11 2.04 0.12 7.56
N ALA A 12 2.74 -1.01 7.52
CA ALA A 12 2.13 -2.30 7.23
C ALA A 12 2.31 -3.26 8.40
N THR A 13 1.25 -3.95 8.76
CA THR A 13 1.25 -5.11 9.67
C THR A 13 0.62 -6.29 8.94
N PRO A 14 0.65 -7.51 9.49
CA PRO A 14 -0.06 -8.63 8.87
C PRO A 14 -1.59 -8.43 8.77
N HIS A 15 -2.17 -7.45 9.46
CA HIS A 15 -3.63 -7.26 9.54
C HIS A 15 -4.11 -6.02 8.80
N GLU A 16 -3.28 -4.99 8.71
CA GLU A 16 -3.67 -3.72 8.12
C GLU A 16 -2.53 -3.00 7.42
N LEU A 17 -2.95 -2.13 6.50
CA LEU A 17 -2.12 -1.20 5.75
C LEU A 17 -2.60 0.22 6.05
N VAL A 18 -1.68 1.09 6.45
CA VAL A 18 -1.92 2.54 6.61
C VAL A 18 -0.95 3.32 5.74
N VAL A 19 -1.47 4.10 4.80
CA VAL A 19 -0.71 4.99 3.93
C VAL A 19 -0.93 6.43 4.39
N LYS A 20 0.16 7.11 4.76
CA LYS A 20 0.16 8.54 5.06
C LYS A 20 0.74 9.28 3.88
N VAL A 21 -0.07 10.09 3.21
CA VAL A 21 0.33 10.85 2.04
C VAL A 21 0.79 12.23 2.47
N ASN A 22 1.97 12.63 2.00
CA ASN A 22 2.52 13.96 2.22
C ASN A 22 1.69 15.01 1.47
N GLY A 23 1.39 16.12 2.13
CA GLY A 23 0.65 17.22 1.55
C GLY A 23 -0.01 18.10 2.60
N PRO A 24 -0.58 19.25 2.21
CA PRO A 24 -1.18 20.20 3.15
C PRO A 24 -2.41 19.64 3.88
N HIS A 25 -3.02 18.58 3.34
CA HIS A 25 -4.27 18.01 3.85
C HIS A 25 -4.10 16.72 4.68
N MET A 26 -2.87 16.29 4.97
CA MET A 26 -2.56 15.15 5.86
C MET A 26 -3.42 13.90 5.59
N ILE A 27 -3.46 13.46 4.33
CA ILE A 27 -4.33 12.36 3.91
C ILE A 27 -3.82 11.04 4.50
N THR A 28 -4.73 10.27 5.12
CA THR A 28 -4.47 8.92 5.61
C THR A 28 -5.44 7.95 4.94
N LEU A 29 -4.91 6.92 4.30
CA LEU A 29 -5.67 5.82 3.71
C LEU A 29 -5.40 4.56 4.53
N GLN A 30 -6.44 3.85 4.94
CA GLN A 30 -6.32 2.63 5.73
C GLN A 30 -7.15 1.52 5.11
N ALA A 31 -6.64 0.30 5.19
CA ALA A 31 -7.32 -0.90 4.72
C ALA A 31 -6.90 -2.12 5.55
N GLN A 32 -7.82 -3.08 5.68
CA GLN A 32 -7.51 -4.42 6.16
C GLN A 32 -6.70 -5.16 5.07
N SER A 33 -5.79 -6.05 5.47
CA SER A 33 -4.88 -6.75 4.55
C SER A 33 -5.63 -7.61 3.53
N ASP A 34 -6.81 -8.13 3.88
CA ASP A 34 -7.69 -8.90 3.00
C ASP A 34 -8.32 -8.09 1.86
N ALA A 35 -8.39 -6.77 2.00
CA ALA A 35 -8.88 -5.84 0.99
C ALA A 35 -7.76 -5.30 0.08
N VAL A 36 -6.49 -5.65 0.35
CA VAL A 36 -5.32 -5.15 -0.37
C VAL A 36 -4.92 -6.11 -1.49
N GLN A 37 -4.65 -5.54 -2.66
CA GLN A 37 -4.08 -6.22 -3.81
C GLN A 37 -2.81 -5.47 -4.25
N LEU A 38 -1.72 -6.20 -4.46
CA LEU A 38 -0.45 -5.66 -4.94
C LEU A 38 -0.33 -5.98 -6.43
N ILE A 39 -0.15 -4.95 -7.26
CA ILE A 39 -0.08 -5.06 -8.72
C ILE A 39 1.36 -4.77 -9.15
N GLY A 40 2.06 -5.80 -9.64
CA GLY A 40 3.47 -5.75 -10.04
C GLY A 40 3.69 -5.41 -11.51
N ARG A 41 4.77 -5.96 -12.10
CA ARG A 41 5.11 -5.86 -13.54
C ARG A 41 5.34 -4.44 -14.05
N GLY A 42 6.02 -3.62 -13.25
CA GLY A 42 6.33 -2.22 -13.59
C GLY A 42 5.21 -1.21 -13.28
N ALA A 43 4.04 -1.67 -12.80
CA ALA A 43 3.01 -0.79 -12.28
C ALA A 43 3.37 -0.28 -10.87
N ASN A 44 3.79 -1.20 -9.99
CA ASN A 44 4.11 -0.96 -8.57
C ASN A 44 2.96 -0.27 -7.84
N VAL A 45 1.77 -0.85 -7.89
CA VAL A 45 0.54 -0.24 -7.35
C VAL A 45 -0.03 -1.07 -6.22
N ILE A 46 -0.40 -0.38 -5.14
CA ILE A 46 -1.32 -0.90 -4.14
C ILE A 46 -2.73 -0.54 -4.60
N ALA A 47 -3.60 -1.54 -4.73
CA ALA A 47 -5.02 -1.34 -4.95
C ALA A 47 -5.79 -1.87 -3.74
N VAL A 48 -6.77 -1.08 -3.27
CA VAL A 48 -7.66 -1.49 -2.19
C VAL A 48 -9.09 -1.59 -2.72
N HIS A 49 -9.68 -2.75 -2.47
CA HIS A 49 -11.03 -3.09 -2.87
C HIS A 49 -11.90 -3.33 -1.64
N SER A 50 -12.43 -2.24 -1.05
CA SER A 50 -13.49 -2.35 -0.04
C SER A 50 -14.86 -2.03 -0.64
N SER A 51 -15.93 -2.41 0.06
CA SER A 51 -17.31 -2.13 -0.33
C SER A 51 -17.63 -0.62 -0.33
N GLU A 52 -17.03 0.13 0.59
CA GLU A 52 -17.36 1.54 0.84
C GLU A 52 -16.41 2.49 0.10
N ALA A 53 -15.14 2.10 -0.08
CA ALA A 53 -14.13 2.90 -0.73
C ALA A 53 -13.13 2.06 -1.54
N LYS A 54 -12.80 2.54 -2.74
CA LYS A 54 -11.72 1.99 -3.55
C LYS A 54 -10.69 3.07 -3.79
N TRP A 55 -9.44 2.71 -3.62
CA TRP A 55 -8.33 3.61 -3.87
C TRP A 55 -7.14 2.82 -4.35
N SER A 56 -6.23 3.51 -5.02
CA SER A 56 -4.94 2.97 -5.39
C SER A 56 -3.86 4.01 -5.19
N ILE A 57 -2.65 3.54 -4.90
CA ILE A 57 -1.47 4.39 -4.83
C ILE A 57 -0.28 3.69 -5.46
N LYS A 58 0.48 4.46 -6.24
CA LYS A 58 1.69 4.01 -6.89
C LYS A 58 2.88 4.16 -5.93
N LEU A 59 3.72 3.13 -5.89
CA LEU A 59 5.00 3.05 -5.21
C LEU A 59 6.13 3.47 -6.16
N ASP A 60 7.30 3.76 -5.59
CA ASP A 60 8.44 4.23 -6.37
C ASP A 60 9.05 3.09 -7.18
N ASP A 61 9.18 1.92 -6.56
CA ASP A 61 9.88 0.77 -7.11
C ASP A 61 9.26 -0.58 -6.72
N GLU A 62 9.80 -1.63 -7.33
CA GLU A 62 9.35 -3.01 -7.10
C GLU A 62 9.79 -3.55 -5.74
N GLN A 63 10.89 -3.05 -5.16
CA GLN A 63 11.38 -3.50 -3.87
C GLN A 63 10.38 -3.13 -2.75
N GLN A 64 9.83 -1.92 -2.79
CA GLN A 64 8.76 -1.49 -1.89
C GLN A 64 7.54 -2.42 -1.97
N LEU A 65 7.20 -2.89 -3.16
CA LEU A 65 6.09 -3.82 -3.39
C LEU A 65 6.38 -5.21 -2.82
N ILE A 66 7.60 -5.72 -3.01
CA ILE A 66 8.07 -7.01 -2.46
C ILE A 66 8.08 -6.98 -0.93
N ASP A 67 8.58 -5.90 -0.34
CA ASP A 67 8.62 -5.77 1.11
C ASP A 67 7.19 -5.73 1.70
N LEU A 68 6.25 -5.04 1.03
CA LEU A 68 4.84 -5.05 1.43
C LEU A 68 4.22 -6.44 1.33
N ALA A 69 4.46 -7.16 0.23
CA ALA A 69 3.95 -8.51 0.03
C ALA A 69 4.40 -9.44 1.16
N SER A 70 5.69 -9.38 1.51
CA SER A 70 6.28 -10.12 2.62
C SER A 70 5.64 -9.76 3.96
N GLN A 71 5.46 -8.46 4.24
CA GLN A 71 4.93 -8.00 5.52
C GLN A 71 3.42 -8.27 5.69
N LEU A 72 2.64 -8.17 4.62
CA LEU A 72 1.18 -8.40 4.61
C LEU A 72 0.83 -9.89 4.46
N GLY A 73 1.76 -10.71 3.98
CA GLY A 73 1.51 -12.11 3.68
C GLY A 73 0.62 -12.32 2.45
N ILE A 74 0.64 -11.40 1.49
CA ILE A 74 -0.18 -11.44 0.26
C ILE A 74 0.71 -11.52 -0.98
N ALA A 75 0.23 -12.19 -2.03
CA ALA A 75 0.96 -12.33 -3.29
C ALA A 75 0.84 -11.07 -4.16
N ILE A 76 1.90 -10.79 -4.92
CA ILE A 76 1.90 -9.77 -5.99
C ILE A 76 1.27 -10.38 -7.25
N GLN A 77 0.38 -9.63 -7.91
CA GLN A 77 -0.27 -10.01 -9.17
C GLN A 77 0.41 -9.42 -10.40
#